data_AF-A0A7S3W7H9-F1
#
_entry.id   AF-A0A7S3W7H9-F1
#
_cell.length_a   1.000
_cell.length_b   1.000
_cell.length_c   1.000
_cell.angle_alpha   90.00
_cell.angle_beta   90.00
_cell.angle_gamma   90.00
#
_symmetry.space_group_name_H-M   'P 1'
#
loop_
_entity.id
_entity.type
_entity.pdbx_description
1 polymer ?
#
loop_
_entity_poly.entity_id
_entity_poly.type
_entity_poly.pdbx_seq_one_letter_code
_entity_poly.pdbx_strand_id
1 'polypeptide(L)'
;RDERPLPKAPASVPVGEDEAPTVLCECDICGRKFAESRIDKHRVACEKSKSKVRKVFNGAKQRLQGLDNVNVKAGEKEALKAAERRKELMRSNNTHASTGAGSGAPYGFGGKYGECEEEPVPPPAQV
;
A
#
# COMPACT_ATOMS: atom_id res chain seq x y z
N ARG A 1 21.60 -20.68 1.04
CA ARG A 1 20.23 -20.34 1.52
C ARG A 1 20.38 -20.15 3.01
N ASP A 2 21.11 -19.09 3.36
CA ASP A 2 21.66 -18.89 4.68
C ASP A 2 20.54 -18.46 5.61
N GLU A 3 20.27 -19.31 6.60
CA GLU A 3 19.25 -19.08 7.61
C GLU A 3 19.67 -17.87 8.44
N ARG A 4 19.06 -16.71 8.13
CA ARG A 4 19.24 -15.49 8.92
C ARG A 4 18.84 -15.81 10.36
N PRO A 5 19.77 -15.77 11.33
CA PRO A 5 19.46 -16.06 12.71
C PRO A 5 18.40 -15.07 13.21
N LEU A 6 17.34 -15.60 13.83
CA LEU A 6 16.31 -14.78 14.45
C LEU A 6 16.96 -13.89 15.52
N PRO A 7 16.70 -12.57 15.55
CA PRO A 7 17.16 -11.73 16.64
C PRO A 7 16.50 -12.22 17.93
N LYS A 8 17.32 -12.50 18.96
CA LYS A 8 16.85 -12.85 20.29
C LYS A 8 15.94 -11.73 20.79
N ALA A 9 14.69 -12.09 21.12
CA ALA A 9 13.73 -11.15 21.68
C ALA A 9 14.37 -10.47 22.90
N PRO A 10 14.30 -9.13 23.03
CA PRO A 10 14.77 -8.50 24.25
C PRO A 10 13.89 -9.01 25.38
N ALA A 11 14.55 -9.61 26.39
CA ALA A 11 13.90 -10.00 27.63
C ALA A 11 13.09 -8.81 28.16
N SER A 12 11.87 -9.09 28.58
CA SER A 12 10.88 -8.18 29.16
C SER A 12 11.55 -7.25 30.17
N VAL A 13 11.96 -6.07 29.72
CA VAL A 13 12.37 -5.00 30.63
C VAL A 13 11.13 -4.59 31.41
N PRO A 14 11.14 -4.66 32.75
CA PRO A 14 10.03 -4.15 33.54
C PRO A 14 9.93 -2.66 33.22
N VAL A 15 8.77 -2.28 32.67
CA VAL A 15 8.40 -0.89 32.45
C VAL A 15 8.26 -0.29 33.84
N GLY A 16 9.34 0.31 34.32
CA GLY A 16 9.32 1.08 35.56
C GLY A 16 8.40 2.28 35.37
N GLU A 17 7.26 2.22 36.05
CA GLU A 17 6.43 3.38 36.38
C GLU A 17 7.30 4.38 37.18
N ASP A 18 7.84 5.39 36.51
CA ASP A 18 8.34 6.60 37.15
C ASP A 18 7.29 7.69 36.94
N GLU A 19 6.32 7.68 37.83
CA GLU A 19 5.40 8.78 38.11
C GLU A 19 6.19 9.96 38.68
N ALA A 20 6.93 10.66 37.81
CA ALA A 20 7.27 12.05 38.02
C ALA A 20 6.39 12.88 37.09
N PRO A 21 5.86 14.05 37.50
CA PRO A 21 5.20 14.99 36.59
C PRO A 21 6.26 15.52 35.62
N THR A 22 6.62 14.71 34.64
CA THR A 22 7.57 15.05 33.60
C THR A 22 6.93 16.14 32.78
N VAL A 23 7.45 17.36 32.93
CA VAL A 23 7.02 18.51 32.16
C VAL A 23 7.18 18.13 30.69
N LEU A 24 6.05 17.85 30.04
CA LEU A 24 6.04 17.26 28.71
C LEU A 24 5.99 18.41 27.71
N CYS A 25 7.15 18.81 27.21
CA CYS A 25 7.26 19.89 26.25
C CYS A 25 6.73 19.46 24.88
N GLU A 26 5.97 20.35 24.25
CA GLU A 26 5.47 20.15 22.89
C GLU A 26 6.50 20.62 21.87
N CYS A 27 6.64 19.91 20.76
CA CYS A 27 7.49 20.37 19.67
C CYS A 27 6.73 21.34 18.75
N ASP A 28 7.25 22.55 18.54
CA ASP A 28 6.66 23.59 17.68
C ASP A 28 6.50 23.16 16.21
N ILE A 29 7.29 22.18 15.75
CA ILE A 29 7.36 21.79 14.33
C ILE A 29 6.34 20.69 13.99
N CYS A 30 6.02 19.81 14.95
CA CYS A 30 5.15 18.66 14.72
C CYS A 30 4.07 18.42 15.79
N GLY A 31 4.00 19.23 16.84
CA GLY A 31 2.98 19.16 17.90
C GLY A 31 3.04 17.91 18.78
N ARG A 32 4.15 17.16 18.76
CA ARG A 32 4.31 15.95 19.58
C ARG A 32 4.90 16.32 20.94
N LYS A 33 4.41 15.66 22.00
CA LYS A 33 4.84 15.90 23.38
C LYS A 33 5.99 14.97 23.76
N PHE A 34 7.06 15.51 24.35
CA PHE A 34 8.24 14.76 24.77
C PHE A 34 8.70 15.20 26.17
N ALA A 35 9.36 14.31 26.91
CA ALA A 35 10.09 14.69 28.11
C ALA A 35 11.26 15.63 27.76
N GLU A 36 11.65 16.52 28.68
CA GLU A 36 12.73 17.50 28.50
C GLU A 36 14.06 16.89 28.03
N SER A 37 14.38 15.67 28.46
CA SER A 37 15.58 14.96 28.00
C SER A 37 15.53 14.56 26.51
N ARG A 38 14.33 14.37 25.96
CA ARG A 38 14.11 13.89 24.57
C ARG A 38 13.75 15.01 23.60
N ILE A 39 13.18 16.12 24.07
CA ILE A 39 12.75 17.24 23.20
C ILE A 39 13.93 17.87 22.45
N ASP A 40 15.10 17.99 23.08
CA ASP A 40 16.27 18.63 22.47
C ASP A 40 16.76 17.86 21.21
N LYS A 41 16.92 16.54 21.35
CA LYS A 41 17.23 15.63 20.24
C LYS A 41 16.09 15.59 19.21
N HIS A 42 14.85 15.66 19.68
CA HIS A 42 13.69 15.68 18.81
C HIS A 42 13.67 16.93 17.93
N ARG A 43 13.95 18.13 18.48
CA ARG A 43 13.94 19.39 17.74
C ARG A 43 14.88 19.34 16.54
N VAL A 44 16.11 18.89 16.75
CA VAL A 44 17.13 18.73 15.70
C VAL A 44 16.68 17.73 14.62
N ALA A 45 16.09 16.60 15.02
CA ALA A 45 15.61 15.59 14.07
C ALA A 45 14.35 16.05 13.31
N CYS A 46 13.45 16.73 14.01
CA CYS A 46 12.19 17.23 13.48
C CYS A 46 12.46 18.30 12.42
N GLU A 47 13.37 19.23 12.70
CA GLU A 47 13.82 20.26 11.75
C GLU A 47 14.44 19.63 10.49
N LYS A 48 15.33 18.64 10.64
CA LYS A 48 15.93 17.91 9.51
C LYS A 48 14.88 17.18 8.67
N SER A 49 13.87 16.61 9.31
CA SER A 49 12.80 15.90 8.60
C SER A 49 11.86 16.84 7.85
N LYS A 50 11.61 18.05 8.38
CA LYS A 50 10.75 19.06 7.76
C LYS A 50 11.46 19.82 6.64
N SER A 51 12.73 20.18 6.84
CA SER A 51 13.55 20.91 5.86
C SER A 51 13.88 20.06 4.63
N LYS A 52 14.15 18.77 4.82
CA LYS A 52 14.48 17.85 3.72
C LYS A 52 13.36 16.86 3.47
N VAL A 53 12.32 17.31 2.76
CA VAL A 53 11.30 16.41 2.20
C VAL A 53 12.02 15.42 1.28
N ARG A 54 12.14 14.17 1.75
CA ARG A 54 12.73 13.10 0.95
C ARG A 54 11.86 12.90 -0.29
N LYS A 55 12.51 12.68 -1.44
CA LYS A 55 11.82 12.35 -2.68
C LYS A 55 10.96 11.12 -2.43
N VAL A 56 9.69 11.18 -2.82
CA VAL A 56 8.76 10.05 -2.72
C VAL A 56 9.39 8.88 -3.45
N PHE A 57 9.57 7.79 -2.71
CA PHE A 57 10.18 6.60 -3.25
C PHE A 57 9.19 5.92 -4.20
N ASN A 58 9.50 5.96 -5.49
CA ASN A 58 8.69 5.30 -6.50
C ASN A 58 9.25 3.90 -6.76
N GLY A 59 8.54 2.87 -6.26
CA GLY A 59 8.96 1.48 -6.42
C GLY A 59 9.05 1.03 -7.88
N ALA A 60 8.25 1.60 -8.79
CA ALA A 60 8.37 1.32 -10.23
C ALA A 60 9.70 1.83 -10.77
N LYS A 61 10.11 3.06 -10.39
CA LYS A 61 11.41 3.61 -10.78
C LYS A 61 12.59 2.79 -10.23
N GLN A 62 12.48 2.31 -8.98
CA GLN A 62 13.52 1.48 -8.38
C GLN A 62 13.65 0.12 -9.10
N ARG A 63 12.54 -0.49 -9.51
CA ARG A 63 12.57 -1.73 -10.31
C ARG A 63 13.21 -1.52 -11.68
N LEU A 64 12.97 -0.35 -12.30
CA LEU A 64 13.54 0.00 -13.61
C LEU A 64 15.03 0.38 -13.55
N GLN A 65 15.54 0.80 -12.39
CA GLN A 65 16.92 1.25 -12.17
C GLN A 65 18.01 0.16 -12.27
N GLY A 66 17.64 -1.10 -12.47
CA GLY A 66 18.57 -2.19 -12.78
C GLY A 66 18.30 -2.85 -14.14
N LEU A 67 17.36 -2.29 -14.91
CA LEU A 67 16.94 -2.79 -16.22
C LEU A 67 17.34 -1.83 -17.37
N ASP A 68 18.09 -0.77 -17.08
CA ASP A 68 18.56 0.25 -18.03
C ASP A 68 19.40 -0.29 -19.20
N ASN A 69 19.97 -1.49 -19.07
CA ASN A 69 20.70 -2.20 -20.14
C ASN A 69 19.77 -3.03 -21.05
N VAL A 70 18.49 -3.15 -20.69
CA VAL A 70 17.46 -3.85 -21.46
C VAL A 70 16.58 -2.78 -22.09
N ASN A 71 16.38 -2.80 -23.40
CA ASN A 71 15.58 -1.79 -24.12
C ASN A 71 14.07 -1.92 -23.80
N VAL A 72 13.65 -1.63 -22.57
CA VAL A 72 12.25 -1.76 -22.10
C VAL A 72 11.30 -0.90 -22.96
N LYS A 73 11.79 0.23 -23.48
CA LYS A 73 11.06 1.12 -24.40
C LYS A 73 10.64 0.43 -25.71
N ALA A 74 11.39 -0.57 -26.17
CA ALA A 74 11.01 -1.34 -27.36
C ALA A 74 9.82 -2.26 -27.04
N GLY A 75 9.86 -2.94 -25.90
CA GLY A 75 8.75 -3.79 -25.43
C GLY A 75 7.46 -3.01 -25.16
N GLU A 76 7.56 -1.78 -24.64
CA GLU A 76 6.41 -0.93 -24.34
C GLU A 76 5.71 -0.43 -25.63
N LYS A 77 6.50 -0.06 -26.65
CA LYS A 77 5.97 0.32 -27.98
C LYS A 77 5.32 -0.86 -28.71
N GLU A 78 5.94 -2.03 -28.64
CA GLU A 78 5.39 -3.26 -29.23
C GLU A 78 4.12 -3.71 -28.50
N ALA A 79 4.04 -3.56 -27.17
CA ALA A 79 2.84 -3.85 -26.40
C ALA A 79 1.68 -2.91 -26.75
N LEU A 80 1.94 -1.61 -26.94
CA LEU A 80 0.93 -0.64 -27.38
C LEU A 80 0.41 -0.96 -28.79
N LYS A 81 1.32 -1.28 -29.72
CA LYS A 81 0.98 -1.67 -31.09
C LYS A 81 0.22 -3.01 -31.14
N ALA A 82 0.58 -3.96 -30.29
CA ALA A 82 -0.14 -5.23 -30.14
C ALA A 82 -1.54 -5.03 -29.55
N ALA A 83 -1.70 -4.09 -28.61
CA ALA A 83 -3.01 -3.73 -28.06
C ALA A 83 -3.91 -3.07 -29.11
N GLU A 84 -3.35 -2.20 -29.96
CA GLU A 84 -4.07 -1.58 -31.08
C GLU A 84 -4.50 -2.61 -32.12
N ARG A 85 -3.59 -3.50 -32.54
CA ARG A 85 -3.89 -4.63 -33.44
C ARG A 85 -4.97 -5.56 -32.89
N ARG A 86 -4.95 -5.83 -31.58
CA ARG A 86 -5.99 -6.62 -30.90
C ARG A 86 -7.35 -5.91 -30.92
N LYS A 87 -7.37 -4.58 -30.72
CA LYS A 87 -8.59 -3.77 -30.76
C LYS A 87 -9.21 -3.73 -32.17
N GLU A 88 -8.37 -3.62 -33.19
CA GLU A 88 -8.80 -3.69 -34.59
C GLU A 88 -9.40 -5.05 -34.93
N LEU A 89 -8.76 -6.15 -34.53
CA LEU A 89 -9.27 -7.50 -34.73
C LEU A 89 -10.63 -7.73 -34.03
N MET A 90 -10.80 -7.23 -32.80
CA MET A 90 -12.10 -7.27 -32.13
C MET A 90 -13.18 -6.46 -32.87
N ARG A 91 -12.79 -5.37 -33.54
CA ARG A 91 -13.71 -4.55 -34.33
C ARG A 91 -14.15 -5.25 -35.60
N SER A 92 -13.23 -5.91 -36.33
CA SER A 92 -13.54 -6.67 -37.54
C SER A 92 -14.35 -7.94 -37.26
N ASN A 93 -14.12 -8.59 -36.13
CA ASN A 93 -14.86 -9.81 -35.78
C ASN A 93 -16.30 -9.50 -35.30
N ASN A 94 -16.57 -8.27 -34.88
CA ASN A 94 -17.91 -7.86 -34.43
C ASN A 94 -18.83 -7.43 -35.60
N THR A 95 -18.28 -7.11 -36.78
CA THR A 95 -19.06 -6.57 -37.91
C THR A 95 -19.89 -7.60 -38.69
N HIS A 96 -19.89 -8.88 -38.30
CA HIS A 96 -20.71 -9.92 -38.94
C HIS A 96 -21.66 -10.67 -37.97
N ALA A 97 -21.73 -10.25 -36.70
CA ALA A 97 -22.51 -10.91 -35.65
C ALA A 97 -23.82 -10.17 -35.32
N SER A 98 -24.59 -9.75 -36.35
CA SER A 98 -25.92 -9.15 -36.17
C SER A 98 -27.01 -9.84 -36.99
N THR A 99 -27.15 -11.16 -36.82
CA THR A 99 -28.40 -11.89 -37.07
C THR A 99 -28.46 -13.02 -36.04
N GLY A 100 -29.45 -12.94 -35.14
CA GLY A 100 -29.41 -13.62 -33.86
C GLY A 100 -29.63 -15.15 -33.88
N ALA A 101 -29.21 -15.80 -32.80
CA ALA A 101 -29.81 -16.98 -32.19
C ALA A 101 -28.95 -17.35 -30.96
N GLY A 102 -29.61 -17.64 -29.84
CA GLY A 102 -28.95 -17.86 -28.56
C GLY A 102 -28.10 -19.12 -28.47
N SER A 103 -27.18 -19.11 -27.51
CA SER A 103 -26.67 -20.32 -26.85
C SER A 103 -26.30 -19.94 -25.42
N GLY A 104 -26.95 -20.62 -24.47
CA GLY A 104 -26.97 -20.26 -23.06
C GLY A 104 -25.60 -20.12 -22.40
N ALA A 105 -25.56 -19.20 -21.44
CA ALA A 105 -24.54 -19.24 -20.41
C ALA A 105 -24.79 -20.51 -19.56
N PRO A 106 -23.84 -21.47 -19.46
CA PRO A 106 -23.87 -22.37 -18.34
C PRO A 106 -23.64 -21.50 -17.10
N TYR A 107 -24.69 -21.38 -16.31
CA TYR A 107 -24.63 -21.01 -14.90
C TYR A 107 -23.43 -21.74 -14.27
N GLY A 108 -22.42 -20.97 -13.89
CA GLY A 108 -21.14 -21.49 -13.40
C GLY A 108 -20.54 -20.51 -12.42
N PHE A 109 -21.31 -20.23 -11.36
CA PHE A 109 -20.88 -19.68 -10.08
C PHE A 109 -20.07 -18.38 -10.16
N GLY A 110 -20.79 -17.26 -10.23
CA GLY A 110 -20.28 -15.97 -9.81
C GLY A 110 -19.72 -16.07 -8.39
N GLY A 111 -18.41 -15.86 -8.28
CA GLY A 111 -17.73 -15.54 -7.04
C GLY A 111 -18.27 -14.21 -6.53
N LYS A 112 -19.30 -14.31 -5.70
CA LYS A 112 -19.90 -13.26 -4.89
C LYS A 112 -18.76 -12.58 -4.13
N TYR A 113 -18.44 -11.34 -4.49
CA TYR A 113 -17.77 -10.46 -3.54
C TYR A 113 -18.68 -10.44 -2.31
N GLY A 114 -18.09 -10.71 -1.14
CA GLY A 114 -18.81 -10.68 0.12
C GLY A 114 -19.44 -9.31 0.28
N GLU A 115 -20.76 -9.28 0.17
CA GLU A 115 -21.59 -8.28 0.83
C GLU A 115 -21.25 -8.38 2.31
N CYS A 116 -20.60 -7.36 2.85
CA CYS A 116 -20.54 -7.15 4.28
C CYS A 116 -21.96 -6.81 4.72
N GLU A 117 -22.78 -7.84 4.94
CA GLU A 117 -23.99 -7.69 5.73
C GLU A 117 -23.54 -7.22 7.11
N GLU A 118 -23.83 -5.95 7.38
CA GLU A 118 -23.89 -5.41 8.73
C GLU A 118 -25.02 -6.16 9.43
N GLU A 119 -24.65 -7.26 10.10
CA GLU A 119 -25.52 -7.95 11.05
C GLU A 119 -26.12 -6.90 12.00
N PRO A 120 -27.45 -6.77 12.12
CA PRO A 120 -28.03 -5.88 13.10
C PRO A 120 -27.59 -6.34 14.49
N VAL A 121 -26.80 -5.48 15.15
CA VAL A 121 -26.35 -5.66 16.53
C VAL A 121 -27.53 -6.07 17.41
N PRO A 122 -27.46 -7.18 18.17
CA PRO A 122 -28.52 -7.51 19.12
C PRO A 122 -28.60 -6.40 20.19
N PRO A 123 -29.81 -5.99 20.60
CA PRO A 123 -29.94 -5.00 21.66
C PRO A 123 -29.28 -5.53 22.93
N PRO A 124 -28.60 -4.68 23.71
CA PRO A 124 -28.01 -5.11 24.97
C PRO A 124 -29.13 -5.62 25.88
N ALA A 125 -28.96 -6.86 26.36
CA ALA A 125 -29.80 -7.42 27.41
C ALA A 125 -29.77 -6.46 28.59
N GLN A 126 -30.91 -5.85 28.88
CA GLN A 126 -31.07 -5.10 30.12
C GLN A 126 -31.17 -6.12 31.26
N VAL A 127 -30.33 -5.87 32.26
CA VAL A 127 -30.37 -6.46 33.61
C VAL A 127 -31.72 -6.25 34.28
#